data_AF-A0A958SZF3-F1
#
_entry.id   AF-A0A958SZF3-F1
#
_cell.length_a   1.000
_cell.length_b   1.000
_cell.length_c   1.000
_cell.angle_alpha   90.00
_cell.angle_beta   90.00
_cell.angle_gamma   90.00
#
_symmetry.space_group_name_H-M   'P 1'
#
loop_
_entity.id
_entity.type
_entity.pdbx_description
1 polymer ?
#
loop_
_entity_poly.entity_id
_entity_poly.type
_entity_poly.pdbx_seq_one_letter_code
_entity_poly.pdbx_strand_id
1 'polypeptide(L)'
;MNKLNMKPSFLLLLLVLSAKSLACTCLIETPDRNYLKFEYVFFGEVEKVIEFYGNSDYPKTIKVKILENFKTSVPQIITIAEPDGMCPIPKPIFKGKYVFYVDSNEGKSYIGGCNPTRNVYPWYNEVNDFDHFGLEQLRLIKQAKFEFKEELNFNFVIRNYFGSLGTFGLSKALANFNPDDYNRNVGLYLVKFLDDGKTIDQIVVYSSLGSQVDDSVKAYCFSEDFWRYQIDVKIKHELGNKLIIPILVQKPLKKERR
;
A
#
# COMPACT_ATOMS: atom_id res chain seq x y z
N MET A 1 34.26 42.79 -36.77
CA MET A 1 33.72 41.57 -36.11
C MET A 1 33.80 41.77 -34.60
N ASN A 2 32.68 42.07 -33.94
CA ASN A 2 32.67 42.30 -32.49
C ASN A 2 32.64 40.96 -31.76
N LYS A 3 33.72 40.63 -31.04
CA LYS A 3 33.76 39.49 -30.12
C LYS A 3 32.86 39.82 -28.92
N LEU A 4 31.71 39.17 -28.84
CA LEU A 4 30.88 39.15 -27.64
C LEU A 4 31.64 38.44 -26.51
N ASN A 5 32.26 39.23 -25.62
CA ASN A 5 32.84 38.76 -24.37
C ASN A 5 31.69 38.40 -23.40
N MET A 6 31.17 37.18 -23.52
CA MET A 6 30.26 36.63 -22.51
C MET A 6 31.04 36.43 -21.21
N LYS A 7 30.62 37.14 -20.14
CA LYS A 7 31.22 37.00 -18.81
C LYS A 7 31.01 35.56 -18.30
N PRO A 8 32.03 34.91 -17.71
CA PRO A 8 31.91 33.55 -17.16
C PRO A 8 30.73 33.36 -16.20
N SER A 9 30.37 34.42 -15.49
CA SER A 9 29.24 34.48 -14.56
C SER A 9 27.88 34.24 -15.22
N PHE A 10 27.71 34.65 -16.49
CA PHE A 10 26.46 34.46 -17.23
C PHE A 10 26.31 33.01 -17.71
N LEU A 11 27.43 32.35 -18.03
CA LEU A 11 27.47 30.92 -18.35
C LEU A 11 27.12 30.07 -17.13
N LEU A 12 27.61 30.46 -15.95
CA LEU A 12 27.30 29.80 -14.68
C LEU A 12 25.81 29.95 -14.30
N LEU A 13 25.21 31.12 -14.55
CA LEU A 13 23.78 31.35 -14.31
C LEU A 13 22.89 30.50 -15.23
N LEU A 14 23.27 30.33 -16.50
CA LEU A 14 22.60 29.44 -17.45
C LEU A 14 22.74 27.95 -17.07
N LEU A 15 23.89 27.56 -16.49
CA LEU A 15 24.12 26.22 -15.94
C LEU A 15 23.27 25.93 -14.70
N VAL A 16 23.08 26.92 -13.81
CA VAL A 16 22.23 26.77 -12.62
C VAL A 16 20.73 26.81 -12.98
N LEU A 17 20.33 27.60 -13.99
CA LEU A 17 18.95 27.66 -14.48
C LEU A 17 18.54 26.45 -15.32
N SER A 18 19.49 25.74 -15.93
CA SER A 18 19.25 24.46 -16.64
C SER A 18 19.20 23.26 -15.69
N ALA A 19 19.65 23.41 -14.45
CA ALA A 19 19.49 22.42 -13.39
C ALA A 19 18.11 22.51 -12.71
N LYS A 20 17.03 22.63 -13.48
CA LYS A 20 15.72 22.17 -12.99
C LYS A 20 15.67 20.66 -13.18
N SER A 21 16.42 19.94 -12.35
CA SER A 21 16.13 18.53 -12.12
C SER A 21 14.79 18.49 -11.39
N LEU A 22 13.69 18.43 -12.14
CA LEU A 22 12.39 18.00 -11.65
C LEU A 22 12.53 16.50 -11.32
N ALA A 23 13.23 16.20 -10.24
CA ALA A 23 13.30 14.86 -9.69
C ALA A 23 11.92 14.54 -9.14
N CYS A 24 11.25 13.56 -9.73
CA CYS A 24 10.00 13.06 -9.19
C CYS A 24 10.29 12.23 -7.94
N THR A 25 9.86 12.71 -6.78
CA THR A 25 9.93 11.95 -5.53
C THR A 25 8.60 11.23 -5.30
N CYS A 26 8.57 9.93 -5.61
CA CYS A 26 7.42 9.09 -5.32
C CYS A 26 7.45 8.64 -3.85
N LEU A 27 6.41 8.97 -3.09
CA LEU A 27 6.21 8.35 -1.79
C LEU A 27 5.69 6.92 -1.99
N ILE A 28 6.44 5.92 -1.51
CA ILE A 28 5.97 4.54 -1.48
C ILE A 28 5.01 4.41 -0.28
N GLU A 29 3.72 4.44 -0.58
CA GLU A 29 2.66 4.25 0.42
C GLU A 29 2.37 2.75 0.65
N THR A 30 1.86 2.43 1.84
CA THR A 30 1.43 1.07 2.20
C THR A 30 0.13 0.68 1.48
N PRO A 31 -0.16 -0.62 1.28
CA PRO A 31 -1.34 -1.08 0.55
C PRO A 31 -2.68 -0.56 1.09
N ASP A 32 -2.80 -0.33 2.39
CA ASP A 32 -3.96 0.29 3.04
C ASP A 32 -4.14 1.77 2.69
N ARG A 33 -3.05 2.54 2.68
CA ARG A 33 -3.11 3.95 2.29
C ARG A 33 -3.47 4.09 0.81
N ASN A 34 -2.84 3.26 -0.02
CA ASN A 34 -3.22 3.15 -1.44
C ASN A 34 -4.67 2.69 -1.61
N TYR A 35 -5.15 1.75 -0.78
CA TYR A 35 -6.55 1.35 -0.79
C TYR A 35 -7.48 2.53 -0.51
N LEU A 36 -7.17 3.39 0.46
CA LEU A 36 -8.01 4.55 0.75
C LEU A 36 -7.94 5.62 -0.36
N LYS A 37 -6.76 5.86 -0.91
CA LYS A 37 -6.46 6.93 -1.88
C LYS A 37 -7.07 6.71 -3.26
N PHE A 38 -6.93 5.51 -3.82
CA PHE A 38 -7.30 5.23 -5.21
C PHE A 38 -8.77 4.86 -5.36
N GLU A 39 -9.45 5.37 -6.38
CA GLU A 39 -10.88 5.10 -6.59
C GLU A 39 -11.17 3.61 -6.80
N TYR A 40 -10.35 2.94 -7.62
CA TYR A 40 -10.49 1.52 -7.91
C TYR A 40 -9.24 0.76 -7.48
N VAL A 41 -9.45 -0.37 -6.79
CA VAL A 41 -8.39 -1.28 -6.38
C VAL A 41 -8.83 -2.71 -6.64
N PHE A 42 -8.06 -3.43 -7.44
CA PHE A 42 -8.38 -4.80 -7.85
C PHE A 42 -7.14 -5.58 -8.26
N PHE A 43 -7.25 -6.90 -8.20
CA PHE A 43 -6.29 -7.83 -8.77
C PHE A 43 -6.80 -8.28 -10.14
N GLY A 44 -5.96 -8.17 -11.17
CA GLY A 44 -6.36 -8.46 -12.55
C GLY A 44 -5.21 -8.97 -13.42
N GLU A 45 -5.56 -9.53 -14.57
CA GLU A 45 -4.62 -9.93 -15.63
C GLU A 45 -4.79 -9.00 -16.82
N VAL A 46 -3.69 -8.55 -17.43
CA VAL A 46 -3.73 -7.81 -18.69
C VAL A 46 -4.19 -8.75 -19.80
N GLU A 47 -5.45 -8.61 -20.21
CA GLU A 47 -6.07 -9.42 -21.26
C GLU A 47 -5.60 -8.98 -22.64
N LYS A 48 -5.41 -7.67 -22.86
CA LYS A 48 -5.01 -7.11 -24.15
C LYS A 48 -4.37 -5.73 -23.99
N VAL A 49 -3.34 -5.42 -24.76
CA VAL A 49 -2.94 -4.02 -25.01
C VAL A 49 -3.73 -3.51 -26.21
N ILE A 50 -4.55 -2.48 -26.00
CA ILE A 50 -5.42 -1.89 -27.02
C ILE A 50 -4.64 -0.91 -27.90
N GLU A 51 -3.81 -0.09 -27.28
CA GLU A 51 -3.08 1.00 -27.94
C GLU A 51 -1.70 1.17 -27.30
N PHE A 52 -0.70 1.52 -28.10
CA PHE A 52 0.65 1.88 -27.68
C PHE A 52 0.92 3.37 -27.97
N TYR A 53 1.87 3.96 -27.25
CA TYR A 53 2.33 5.32 -27.53
C TYR A 53 3.24 5.34 -28.78
N GLY A 54 2.77 5.87 -29.89
CA GLY A 54 3.58 6.11 -31.10
C GLY A 54 4.43 4.90 -31.52
N ASN A 55 5.75 5.10 -31.65
CA ASN A 55 6.72 4.05 -31.99
C ASN A 55 7.33 3.35 -30.75
N SER A 56 6.63 3.37 -29.62
CA SER A 56 7.06 2.76 -28.35
C SER A 56 6.35 1.43 -28.10
N ASP A 57 6.99 0.54 -27.34
CA ASP A 57 6.37 -0.66 -26.79
C ASP A 57 5.63 -0.38 -25.45
N TYR A 58 5.50 0.90 -25.09
CA TYR A 58 4.81 1.34 -23.88
C TYR A 58 3.30 1.38 -24.10
N PRO A 59 2.50 0.63 -23.30
CA PRO A 59 1.06 0.58 -23.45
C PRO A 59 0.42 1.92 -23.07
N LYS A 60 -0.47 2.42 -23.91
CA LYS A 60 -1.30 3.60 -23.65
C LYS A 60 -2.66 3.20 -23.09
N THR A 61 -3.27 2.18 -23.68
CA THR A 61 -4.59 1.70 -23.25
C THR A 61 -4.55 0.18 -23.14
N ILE A 62 -5.00 -0.36 -22.02
CA ILE A 62 -5.08 -1.81 -21.77
C ILE A 62 -6.48 -2.26 -21.42
N LYS A 63 -6.82 -3.49 -21.78
CA LYS A 63 -7.98 -4.22 -21.27
C LYS A 63 -7.52 -5.23 -20.22
N VAL A 64 -8.20 -5.25 -19.09
CA VAL A 64 -7.89 -6.13 -17.97
C VAL A 64 -9.04 -7.12 -17.72
N LYS A 65 -8.67 -8.38 -17.49
CA LYS A 65 -9.54 -9.38 -16.90
C LYS A 65 -9.44 -9.26 -15.39
N ILE A 66 -10.53 -8.88 -14.77
CA ILE A 66 -10.64 -8.78 -13.32
C ILE A 66 -10.63 -10.18 -12.71
N LEU A 67 -9.71 -10.41 -11.77
CA LEU A 67 -9.61 -11.67 -11.03
C LEU A 67 -10.20 -11.54 -9.62
N GLU A 68 -10.01 -10.39 -8.97
CA GLU A 68 -10.56 -10.10 -7.65
C GLU A 68 -10.75 -8.59 -7.44
N ASN A 69 -11.90 -8.17 -6.91
CA ASN A 69 -12.22 -6.77 -6.63
C ASN A 69 -12.07 -6.44 -5.16
N PHE A 70 -11.44 -5.31 -4.82
CA PHE A 70 -11.35 -4.81 -3.44
C PHE A 70 -12.26 -3.57 -3.20
N LYS A 71 -12.75 -2.93 -4.26
CA LYS A 71 -13.71 -1.82 -4.23
C LYS A 71 -14.93 -2.07 -5.14
N THR A 72 -16.00 -1.29 -4.95
CA THR A 72 -17.28 -1.43 -5.67
C THR A 72 -17.18 -0.88 -7.10
N SER A 73 -17.52 -1.72 -8.09
CA SER A 73 -17.36 -1.50 -9.54
C SER A 73 -15.91 -1.24 -9.97
N VAL A 74 -15.43 -1.93 -10.99
CA VAL A 74 -14.05 -1.78 -11.47
C VAL A 74 -14.00 -1.63 -12.99
N PRO A 75 -13.13 -0.75 -13.49
CA PRO A 75 -12.98 -0.57 -14.92
C PRO A 75 -12.22 -1.72 -15.55
N GLN A 76 -12.69 -2.16 -16.72
CA GLN A 76 -11.99 -3.16 -17.53
C GLN A 76 -11.03 -2.53 -18.53
N ILE A 77 -11.14 -1.23 -18.79
CA ILE A 77 -10.27 -0.48 -19.70
C ILE A 77 -9.55 0.57 -18.88
N ILE A 78 -8.22 0.59 -18.99
CA ILE A 78 -7.36 1.50 -18.24
C ILE A 78 -6.48 2.26 -19.22
N THR A 79 -6.44 3.58 -19.08
CA THR A 79 -5.48 4.45 -19.74
C THR A 79 -4.26 4.63 -18.85
N ILE A 80 -3.07 4.52 -19.42
CA ILE A 80 -1.80 4.70 -18.72
C ILE A 80 -1.18 5.99 -19.24
N ALA A 81 -0.62 6.80 -18.36
CA ALA A 81 0.07 8.04 -18.70
C ALA A 81 1.26 7.82 -19.64
N GLU A 82 1.56 8.84 -20.44
CA GLU A 82 2.73 8.83 -21.30
C GLU A 82 4.01 8.96 -20.46
N PRO A 83 5.03 8.12 -20.67
CA PRO A 83 6.30 8.28 -19.99
C PRO A 83 7.02 9.55 -20.44
N ASP A 84 7.06 10.53 -19.54
CA ASP A 84 7.74 11.82 -19.70
C ASP A 84 9.21 11.80 -19.24
N GLY A 85 9.67 10.67 -18.68
CA GLY A 85 11.00 10.48 -18.12
C GLY A 85 11.20 11.14 -16.75
N MET A 86 10.18 11.78 -16.18
CA MET A 86 10.25 12.44 -14.86
C MET A 86 9.83 11.51 -13.74
N CYS A 87 8.64 10.91 -13.85
CA CYS A 87 8.11 9.99 -12.85
C CYS A 87 8.07 8.56 -13.38
N PRO A 88 8.41 7.54 -12.56
CA PRO A 88 8.18 6.16 -12.94
C PRO A 88 6.67 5.93 -13.11
N ILE A 89 6.28 5.36 -14.24
CA ILE A 89 4.92 4.92 -14.52
C ILE A 89 4.97 3.39 -14.67
N PRO A 90 3.97 2.66 -14.15
CA PRO A 90 3.87 1.22 -14.37
C PRO A 90 3.74 0.88 -15.86
N LYS A 91 4.45 -0.16 -16.31
CA LYS A 91 4.36 -0.73 -17.66
C LYS A 91 3.74 -2.15 -17.63
N PRO A 92 2.40 -2.28 -17.54
CA PRO A 92 1.75 -3.59 -17.55
C PRO A 92 1.95 -4.32 -18.87
N ILE A 93 2.36 -5.59 -18.80
CA ILE A 93 2.58 -6.43 -19.99
C ILE A 93 1.43 -7.40 -20.18
N PHE A 94 1.20 -7.81 -21.44
CA PHE A 94 0.22 -8.84 -21.78
C PHE A 94 0.41 -10.10 -20.93
N LYS A 95 -0.69 -10.66 -20.41
CA LYS A 95 -0.73 -11.80 -19.48
C LYS A 95 -0.05 -11.59 -18.12
N GLY A 96 0.52 -10.42 -17.86
CA GLY A 96 0.96 -10.07 -16.52
C GLY A 96 -0.24 -9.89 -15.59
N LYS A 97 -0.10 -10.35 -14.34
CA LYS A 97 -1.09 -10.17 -13.29
C LYS A 97 -0.63 -9.03 -12.39
N TYR A 98 -1.53 -8.16 -11.99
CA TYR A 98 -1.18 -6.95 -11.23
C TYR A 98 -2.20 -6.67 -10.15
N VAL A 99 -1.74 -6.08 -9.05
CA VAL A 99 -2.61 -5.27 -8.20
C VAL A 99 -2.68 -3.90 -8.83
N PHE A 100 -3.86 -3.56 -9.36
CA PHE A 100 -4.14 -2.28 -9.99
C PHE A 100 -4.67 -1.29 -8.97
N TYR A 101 -4.09 -0.09 -8.98
CA TYR A 101 -4.53 1.08 -8.25
C TYR A 101 -4.85 2.16 -9.27
N VAL A 102 -6.12 2.48 -9.45
CA VAL A 102 -6.61 3.27 -10.60
C VAL A 102 -7.49 4.40 -10.10
N ASP A 103 -7.26 5.60 -10.62
CA ASP A 103 -8.11 6.76 -10.37
C ASP A 103 -9.06 7.00 -11.55
N SER A 104 -10.12 7.79 -11.34
CA SER A 104 -10.87 8.41 -12.43
C SER A 104 -10.30 9.80 -12.71
N ASN A 105 -9.86 10.02 -13.95
CA ASN A 105 -9.46 11.33 -14.44
C ASN A 105 -10.25 11.64 -15.72
N GLU A 106 -11.00 12.75 -15.73
CA GLU A 106 -11.87 13.14 -16.85
C GLU A 106 -12.85 12.03 -17.30
N GLY A 107 -13.35 11.23 -16.36
CA GLY A 107 -14.25 10.11 -16.64
C GLY A 107 -13.57 8.88 -17.26
N LYS A 108 -12.23 8.86 -17.32
CA LYS A 108 -11.44 7.72 -17.75
C LYS A 108 -10.70 7.11 -16.57
N SER A 109 -10.65 5.79 -16.55
CA SER A 109 -9.83 5.04 -15.59
C SER A 109 -8.36 5.17 -15.95
N TYR A 110 -7.56 5.67 -15.03
CA TYR A 110 -6.24 6.24 -15.32
C TYR A 110 -5.14 5.77 -14.33
N ILE A 111 -3.96 5.50 -14.88
CA ILE A 111 -2.72 5.22 -14.13
C ILE A 111 -1.69 6.30 -14.48
N GLY A 112 -1.29 7.10 -13.49
CA GLY A 112 -0.32 8.18 -13.62
C GLY A 112 1.10 7.85 -13.17
N GLY A 113 1.94 8.89 -13.12
CA GLY A 113 3.27 8.83 -12.49
C GLY A 113 3.20 8.50 -11.01
N CYS A 114 4.22 7.81 -10.49
CA CYS A 114 4.29 7.31 -9.11
C CYS A 114 3.16 6.36 -8.70
N ASN A 115 2.43 5.80 -9.66
CA ASN A 115 1.34 4.89 -9.34
C ASN A 115 1.88 3.57 -8.75
N PRO A 116 1.28 3.05 -7.67
CA PRO A 116 1.77 1.85 -6.98
C PRO A 116 1.33 0.53 -7.63
N THR A 117 0.72 0.55 -8.82
CA THR A 117 0.36 -0.67 -9.57
C THR A 117 1.60 -1.52 -9.81
N ARG A 118 1.54 -2.78 -9.38
CA ARG A 118 2.69 -3.71 -9.38
C ARG A 118 2.28 -5.09 -9.84
N ASN A 119 3.22 -5.77 -10.51
CA ASN A 119 3.01 -7.11 -11.01
C ASN A 119 3.06 -8.12 -9.85
N VAL A 120 2.12 -9.06 -9.83
CA VAL A 120 2.11 -10.23 -8.96
C VAL A 120 2.52 -11.43 -9.83
N TYR A 121 3.81 -11.54 -10.12
CA TYR A 121 4.34 -12.63 -10.96
C TYR A 121 4.26 -13.96 -10.17
N PRO A 122 3.94 -15.09 -10.80
CA PRO A 122 3.90 -16.38 -10.10
C PRO A 122 5.32 -16.89 -9.81
N TRP A 123 5.67 -16.94 -8.53
CA TRP A 123 6.22 -18.12 -7.82
C TRP A 123 7.41 -18.94 -8.37
N TYR A 124 8.21 -18.45 -9.31
CA TYR A 124 9.49 -19.09 -9.64
C TYR A 124 10.58 -18.03 -9.86
N ASN A 125 11.48 -17.99 -8.88
CA ASN A 125 12.73 -17.21 -8.81
C ASN A 125 12.58 -15.76 -8.35
N GLU A 126 13.00 -15.55 -7.11
CA GLU A 126 13.22 -14.27 -6.42
C GLU A 126 11.93 -13.50 -6.06
N VAL A 127 11.30 -13.98 -4.99
CA VAL A 127 10.12 -13.36 -4.37
C VAL A 127 10.51 -11.96 -3.86
N ASN A 128 10.00 -10.91 -4.50
CA ASN A 128 9.77 -9.67 -3.77
C ASN A 128 8.56 -9.92 -2.87
N ASP A 129 8.81 -10.41 -1.65
CA ASP A 129 7.80 -10.77 -0.63
C ASP A 129 6.76 -9.65 -0.37
N PHE A 130 7.10 -8.41 -0.73
CA PHE A 130 6.24 -7.24 -0.62
C PHE A 130 4.96 -7.33 -1.47
N ASP A 131 5.00 -7.95 -2.65
CA ASP A 131 3.86 -7.89 -3.60
C ASP A 131 2.79 -8.96 -3.29
N HIS A 132 3.19 -10.15 -2.83
CA HIS A 132 2.26 -11.15 -2.28
C HIS A 132 1.62 -10.65 -0.98
N PHE A 133 2.42 -9.99 -0.14
CA PHE A 133 1.96 -9.41 1.11
C PHE A 133 0.91 -8.32 0.89
N GLY A 134 1.12 -7.42 -0.08
CA GLY A 134 0.14 -6.37 -0.39
C GLY A 134 -1.21 -6.91 -0.84
N LEU A 135 -1.23 -8.00 -1.62
CA LEU A 135 -2.47 -8.65 -2.04
C LEU A 135 -3.24 -9.27 -0.86
N GLU A 136 -2.55 -9.98 0.03
CA GLU A 136 -3.18 -10.56 1.24
C GLU A 136 -3.70 -9.47 2.19
N GLN A 137 -3.00 -8.35 2.33
CA GLN A 137 -3.53 -7.20 3.07
C GLN A 137 -4.82 -6.67 2.47
N LEU A 138 -4.88 -6.48 1.15
CA LEU A 138 -6.10 -6.01 0.47
C LEU A 138 -7.28 -6.96 0.67
N ARG A 139 -7.03 -8.27 0.69
CA ARG A 139 -8.04 -9.29 1.03
C ARG A 139 -8.58 -9.12 2.44
N LEU A 140 -7.69 -8.95 3.43
CA LEU A 140 -8.07 -8.73 4.83
C LEU A 140 -8.81 -7.40 5.01
N ILE A 141 -8.39 -6.33 4.32
CA ILE A 141 -9.07 -5.03 4.29
C ILE A 141 -10.50 -5.19 3.78
N LYS A 142 -10.68 -5.86 2.63
CA LYS A 142 -11.99 -6.13 2.04
C LYS A 142 -12.87 -6.97 2.98
N GLN A 143 -12.30 -7.99 3.61
CA GLN A 143 -13.00 -8.85 4.56
C GLN A 143 -13.48 -8.08 5.78
N ALA A 144 -12.60 -7.27 6.40
CA ALA A 144 -12.98 -6.39 7.50
C ALA A 144 -14.13 -5.44 7.10
N LYS A 145 -14.08 -4.88 5.89
CA LYS A 145 -15.15 -4.04 5.36
C LYS A 145 -16.50 -4.73 5.24
N PHE A 146 -16.50 -5.97 4.74
CA PHE A 146 -17.72 -6.75 4.58
C PHE A 146 -18.38 -7.04 5.93
N GLU A 147 -17.60 -7.44 6.94
CA GLU A 147 -18.12 -7.81 8.27
C GLU A 147 -18.77 -6.62 9.00
N PHE A 148 -18.28 -5.40 8.76
CA PHE A 148 -18.73 -4.20 9.49
C PHE A 148 -19.60 -3.24 8.69
N LYS A 149 -20.06 -3.64 7.49
CA LYS A 149 -21.04 -2.91 6.67
C LYS A 149 -20.80 -1.39 6.64
N GLU A 150 -19.68 -0.96 6.05
CA GLU A 150 -19.33 0.46 5.79
C GLU A 150 -19.29 1.44 7.00
N GLU A 151 -19.77 1.08 8.19
CA GLU A 151 -19.89 1.95 9.38
C GLU A 151 -18.55 2.37 10.00
N LEU A 152 -17.42 1.92 9.43
CA LEU A 152 -16.09 2.18 9.99
C LEU A 152 -15.33 3.23 9.18
N ASN A 153 -14.88 4.26 9.89
CA ASN A 153 -13.71 5.01 9.47
C ASN A 153 -12.47 4.13 9.68
N PHE A 154 -12.11 3.42 8.61
CA PHE A 154 -10.93 2.56 8.58
C PHE A 154 -9.65 3.38 8.68
N ASN A 155 -9.16 3.59 9.90
CA ASN A 155 -7.74 3.86 10.12
C ASN A 155 -7.03 2.51 10.17
N PHE A 156 -6.61 2.01 9.01
CA PHE A 156 -5.69 0.89 8.97
C PHE A 156 -4.36 1.34 9.58
N VAL A 157 -3.96 0.69 10.66
CA VAL A 157 -2.61 0.84 11.19
C VAL A 157 -1.88 -0.45 10.93
N ILE A 158 -1.32 -0.52 9.71
CA ILE A 158 -0.41 -1.58 9.35
C ILE A 158 0.95 -1.24 9.94
N ARG A 159 1.27 -1.87 11.07
CA ARG A 159 2.63 -1.83 11.61
C ARG A 159 3.38 -3.03 11.07
N ASN A 160 4.26 -2.77 10.11
CA ASN A 160 5.39 -3.65 9.89
C ASN A 160 6.24 -3.60 11.16
N TYR A 161 6.10 -4.59 12.04
CA TYR A 161 6.90 -4.70 13.26
C TYR A 161 8.32 -5.16 12.89
N PHE A 162 9.07 -4.31 12.18
CA PHE A 162 10.51 -4.48 11.99
C PHE A 162 11.22 -3.95 13.25
N GLY A 163 11.24 -4.79 14.29
CA GLY A 163 12.32 -4.97 15.27
C GLY A 163 13.10 -3.80 15.89
N SER A 164 12.73 -2.51 15.72
CA SER A 164 13.58 -1.42 16.23
C SER A 164 12.89 -0.34 17.06
N LEU A 165 11.57 -0.13 16.98
CA LEU A 165 10.94 1.01 17.70
C LEU A 165 9.51 0.76 18.25
N GLY A 166 9.01 -0.48 18.27
CA GLY A 166 7.70 -0.81 18.85
C GLY A 166 7.81 -1.92 19.89
N THR A 167 7.53 -1.57 21.16
CA THR A 167 7.30 -2.43 22.34
C THR A 167 8.12 -3.74 22.41
N PHE A 168 9.02 -3.81 23.39
CA PHE A 168 9.91 -4.95 23.67
C PHE A 168 9.21 -6.33 23.74
N GLY A 169 7.90 -6.39 24.04
CA GLY A 169 7.14 -7.64 24.15
C GLY A 169 6.72 -8.25 22.81
N LEU A 170 6.01 -7.49 21.97
CA LEU A 170 5.47 -8.01 20.69
C LEU A 170 6.58 -8.25 19.66
N SER A 171 7.58 -7.37 19.62
CA SER A 171 8.77 -7.54 18.79
C SER A 171 9.58 -8.78 19.17
N LYS A 172 9.78 -9.04 20.47
CA LYS A 172 10.48 -10.23 20.98
C LYS A 172 9.66 -11.50 20.76
N ALA A 173 8.34 -11.43 20.88
CA ALA A 173 7.48 -12.53 20.51
C ALA A 173 7.71 -12.84 19.03
N LEU A 174 7.38 -11.91 18.11
CA LEU A 174 7.54 -12.04 16.65
C LEU A 174 8.96 -12.48 16.21
N ALA A 175 10.01 -12.05 16.89
CA ALA A 175 11.40 -12.41 16.56
C ALA A 175 11.82 -13.82 17.02
N ASN A 176 11.23 -14.34 18.10
CA ASN A 176 11.60 -15.65 18.67
C ASN A 176 10.73 -16.80 18.18
N PHE A 177 9.71 -16.51 17.37
CA PHE A 177 8.83 -17.56 16.87
C PHE A 177 9.41 -18.32 15.70
N ASN A 178 9.06 -19.61 15.65
CA ASN A 178 9.34 -20.43 14.50
C ASN A 178 8.47 -20.00 13.31
N PRO A 179 9.08 -19.60 12.19
CA PRO A 179 8.40 -19.26 10.94
C PRO A 179 7.41 -20.32 10.43
N ASP A 180 7.60 -21.59 10.78
CA ASP A 180 6.81 -22.71 10.28
C ASP A 180 5.53 -22.97 11.09
N ASP A 181 5.37 -22.29 12.23
CA ASP A 181 4.18 -22.44 13.10
C ASP A 181 2.96 -21.66 12.58
N TYR A 182 3.13 -20.90 11.49
CA TYR A 182 2.13 -19.98 10.95
C TYR A 182 1.47 -20.54 9.69
N ASN A 183 0.15 -20.68 9.72
CA ASN A 183 -0.64 -20.99 8.52
C ASN A 183 -0.74 -19.79 7.55
N ARG A 184 -0.38 -18.58 7.99
CA ARG A 184 -0.53 -17.32 7.25
C ARG A 184 0.62 -16.35 7.56
N ASN A 185 0.90 -15.45 6.61
CA ASN A 185 1.92 -14.41 6.79
C ASN A 185 1.37 -13.09 7.37
N VAL A 186 0.04 -12.97 7.49
CA VAL A 186 -0.65 -11.76 7.98
C VAL A 186 -1.79 -12.13 8.93
N GLY A 187 -1.83 -11.47 10.09
CA GLY A 187 -2.91 -11.56 11.07
C GLY A 187 -3.85 -10.37 10.98
N LEU A 188 -5.13 -10.57 11.28
CA LEU A 188 -6.15 -9.52 11.37
C LEU A 188 -6.79 -9.55 12.74
N TYR A 189 -6.62 -8.44 13.46
CA TYR A 189 -7.20 -8.23 14.79
C TYR A 189 -8.10 -7.02 14.73
N LEU A 190 -9.29 -7.13 15.33
CA LEU A 190 -10.33 -6.12 15.27
C LEU A 190 -10.53 -5.60 16.68
N VAL A 191 -10.09 -4.37 16.94
CA VAL A 191 -10.19 -3.73 18.25
C VAL A 191 -11.41 -2.84 18.26
N LYS A 192 -12.44 -3.23 19.03
CA LYS A 192 -13.65 -2.43 19.23
C LYS A 192 -13.49 -1.60 20.50
N PHE A 193 -13.84 -0.33 20.42
CA PHE A 193 -13.85 0.58 21.55
C PHE A 193 -15.27 0.79 22.09
N LEU A 194 -15.35 1.13 23.38
CA LEU A 194 -16.54 1.71 23.99
C LEU A 194 -16.80 3.12 23.43
N ASP A 195 -17.96 3.66 23.76
CA ASP A 195 -18.45 4.97 23.29
C ASP A 195 -17.54 6.15 23.68
N ASP A 196 -16.66 5.96 24.66
CA ASP A 196 -15.67 6.96 25.06
C ASP A 196 -14.49 7.10 24.08
N GLY A 197 -14.38 6.21 23.09
CA GLY A 197 -13.30 6.16 22.11
C GLY A 197 -11.91 5.89 22.71
N LYS A 198 -11.85 5.51 23.99
CA LYS A 198 -10.62 5.40 24.81
C LYS A 198 -10.52 4.08 25.55
N THR A 199 -11.61 3.36 25.71
CA THR A 199 -11.62 2.07 26.39
C THR A 199 -11.87 0.99 25.37
N ILE A 200 -11.04 -0.06 25.38
CA ILE A 200 -11.25 -1.24 24.53
C ILE A 200 -12.38 -2.07 25.13
N ASP A 201 -13.43 -2.31 24.35
CA ASP A 201 -14.54 -3.20 24.67
C ASP A 201 -14.13 -4.67 24.42
N GLN A 202 -13.63 -4.93 23.21
CA GLN A 202 -13.26 -6.28 22.79
C GLN A 202 -12.16 -6.26 21.72
N ILE A 203 -11.39 -7.34 21.67
CA ILE A 203 -10.44 -7.63 20.61
C ILE A 203 -10.83 -8.96 19.98
N VAL A 204 -11.25 -8.94 18.73
CA VAL A 204 -11.60 -10.14 17.97
C VAL A 204 -10.42 -10.54 17.10
N VAL A 205 -9.94 -11.77 17.28
CA VAL A 205 -8.94 -12.37 16.39
C VAL A 205 -9.68 -12.97 15.20
N TYR A 206 -9.59 -12.31 14.05
CA TYR A 206 -10.30 -12.74 12.85
C TYR A 206 -9.43 -13.64 11.97
N SER A 207 -8.15 -13.27 11.82
CA SER A 207 -7.14 -14.13 11.19
C SER A 207 -5.98 -14.28 12.15
N SER A 208 -5.88 -15.45 12.78
CA SER A 208 -4.84 -15.77 13.75
C SER A 208 -3.49 -16.00 13.06
N LEU A 209 -2.44 -15.52 13.70
CA LEU A 209 -1.07 -15.95 13.41
C LEU A 209 -0.65 -17.09 14.36
N GLY A 210 -1.31 -17.24 15.50
CA GLY A 210 -0.99 -18.28 16.47
C GLY A 210 -1.15 -17.71 17.87
N SER A 211 -1.52 -18.56 18.82
CA SER A 211 -1.96 -18.13 20.16
C SER A 211 -1.01 -17.14 20.83
N GLN A 212 0.29 -17.43 20.82
CA GLN A 212 1.28 -16.59 21.50
C GLN A 212 1.48 -15.23 20.80
N VAL A 213 1.31 -15.12 19.47
CA VAL A 213 1.27 -13.81 18.79
C VAL A 213 -0.02 -13.08 19.11
N ASP A 214 -1.15 -13.80 19.06
CA ASP A 214 -2.46 -13.23 19.33
C ASP A 214 -2.54 -12.63 20.74
N ASP A 215 -1.98 -13.32 21.74
CA ASP A 215 -1.92 -12.84 23.12
C ASP A 215 -0.99 -11.63 23.26
N SER A 216 0.12 -11.62 22.53
CA SER A 216 1.03 -10.46 22.49
C SER A 216 0.38 -9.24 21.86
N VAL A 217 -0.42 -9.42 20.80
CA VAL A 217 -1.18 -8.34 20.16
C VAL A 217 -2.26 -7.81 21.09
N LYS A 218 -3.01 -8.70 21.76
CA LYS A 218 -4.01 -8.30 22.76
C LYS A 218 -3.36 -7.47 23.87
N ALA A 219 -2.28 -7.97 24.46
CA ALA A 219 -1.54 -7.25 25.51
C ALA A 219 -1.04 -5.88 25.03
N TYR A 220 -0.55 -5.80 23.78
CA TYR A 220 -0.13 -4.53 23.19
C TYR A 220 -1.27 -3.52 23.05
N CYS A 221 -2.47 -3.95 22.63
CA CYS A 221 -3.62 -3.05 22.49
C CYS A 221 -4.00 -2.38 23.82
N PHE A 222 -3.79 -3.05 24.95
CA PHE A 222 -4.01 -2.49 26.28
C PHE A 222 -2.84 -1.66 26.83
N SER A 223 -1.73 -1.53 26.09
CA SER A 223 -0.55 -0.76 26.54
C SER A 223 -0.70 0.74 26.26
N GLU A 224 -0.04 1.58 27.07
CA GLU A 224 0.03 3.04 26.84
C GLU A 224 0.63 3.39 25.48
N ASP A 225 1.56 2.56 24.97
CA ASP A 225 2.19 2.77 23.68
C ASP A 225 1.19 2.67 22.52
N PHE A 226 0.20 1.77 22.61
CA PHE A 226 -0.86 1.69 21.60
C PHE A 226 -1.59 3.04 21.51
N TRP A 227 -1.93 3.63 22.66
CA TRP A 227 -2.61 4.93 22.73
C TRP A 227 -1.74 6.09 22.24
N ARG A 228 -0.46 6.10 22.61
CA ARG A 228 0.48 7.16 22.23
C ARG A 228 0.59 7.34 20.71
N TYR A 229 0.51 6.24 19.96
CA TYR A 229 0.69 6.29 18.51
C TYR A 229 -0.61 6.32 17.69
N GLN A 230 -1.76 5.99 18.28
CA GLN A 230 -3.06 6.08 17.60
C GLN A 230 -3.66 7.50 17.68
N ILE A 231 -3.22 8.33 18.64
CA ILE A 231 -3.81 9.65 18.96
C ILE A 231 -3.19 10.84 18.20
N ASP A 232 -2.20 10.64 17.32
CA ASP A 232 -1.80 11.69 16.36
C ASP A 232 -2.74 11.77 15.13
N VAL A 233 -3.65 10.79 15.00
CA VAL A 233 -4.82 10.94 14.14
C VAL A 233 -5.87 11.69 14.97
N LYS A 234 -6.44 12.77 14.42
CA LYS A 234 -7.51 13.61 14.99
C LYS A 234 -8.82 12.83 15.27
N ILE A 235 -8.78 11.71 15.98
CA ILE A 235 -9.93 10.85 16.33
C ILE A 235 -10.50 11.25 17.70
N LYS A 236 -10.44 12.54 18.07
CA LYS A 236 -10.90 12.98 19.40
C LYS A 236 -12.34 13.51 19.42
N HIS A 237 -12.96 13.81 18.28
CA HIS A 237 -14.25 14.53 18.31
C HIS A 237 -15.30 14.18 17.24
N GLU A 238 -14.99 13.40 16.19
CA GLU A 238 -15.94 13.28 15.06
C GLU A 238 -16.59 11.90 14.90
N LEU A 239 -16.14 10.88 15.63
CA LEU A 239 -16.57 9.50 15.41
C LEU A 239 -17.24 8.94 16.65
N GLY A 240 -18.52 9.26 16.79
CA GLY A 240 -19.40 8.58 17.74
C GLY A 240 -19.44 7.06 17.50
N ASN A 241 -19.72 6.35 18.59
CA ASN A 241 -20.05 4.94 18.81
C ASN A 241 -19.59 3.90 17.76
N LYS A 242 -18.68 3.02 18.21
CA LYS A 242 -18.12 1.81 17.55
C LYS A 242 -16.96 2.07 16.58
N LEU A 243 -15.86 2.61 17.10
CA LEU A 243 -14.59 2.53 16.41
C LEU A 243 -14.10 1.08 16.39
N ILE A 244 -13.81 0.54 15.21
CA ILE A 244 -13.15 -0.75 15.04
C ILE A 244 -11.87 -0.52 14.25
N ILE A 245 -10.73 -0.77 14.90
CA ILE A 245 -9.42 -0.61 14.27
C ILE A 245 -8.93 -1.98 13.82
N PRO A 246 -8.78 -2.21 12.51
CA PRO A 246 -8.08 -3.38 12.00
C PRO A 246 -6.57 -3.20 12.23
N ILE A 247 -5.98 -4.12 12.99
CA ILE A 247 -4.54 -4.24 13.16
C ILE A 247 -4.08 -5.38 12.27
N LEU A 248 -3.16 -5.06 11.35
CA LEU A 248 -2.48 -6.03 10.51
C LEU A 248 -1.08 -6.26 11.07
N VAL A 249 -0.78 -7.52 11.39
CA VAL A 249 0.52 -7.94 11.90
C VAL A 249 1.20 -8.80 10.85
N GLN A 250 2.44 -8.47 10.53
CA GLN A 250 3.26 -9.21 9.57
C GLN A 250 4.36 -9.99 10.27
N LYS A 251 4.62 -11.21 9.79
CA LYS A 251 5.82 -11.98 10.11
C LYS A 251 7.09 -11.26 9.63
N PRO A 252 8.17 -11.20 10.43
CA PRO A 252 9.44 -10.64 9.96
C PRO A 252 9.96 -11.45 8.76
N LEU A 253 10.34 -10.76 7.68
CA LEU A 253 10.97 -11.40 6.53
C LEU A 253 12.33 -11.98 6.98
N LYS A 254 12.57 -13.27 6.71
CA LYS A 254 13.93 -13.82 6.85
C LYS A 254 14.79 -13.04 5.87
N LYS A 255 15.67 -12.17 6.38
CA LYS A 255 16.84 -11.75 5.59
C LYS A 255 17.70 -13.00 5.41
N GLU A 256 17.49 -13.73 4.33
CA GLU A 256 18.55 -14.60 3.84
C GLU A 256 19.74 -13.68 3.55
N ARG A 257 20.74 -13.73 4.43
CA ARG A 257 22.03 -13.12 4.16
C ARG A 257 22.58 -13.84 2.92
N ARG A 258 22.51 -13.18 1.77
CA ARG A 258 23.36 -13.50 0.62
C ARG A 258 24.79 -13.08 0.95
#